data_AF-A0A925D689-F1
#
_entry.id   AF-A0A925D689-F1
#
_cell.length_a   1.000
_cell.length_b   1.000
_cell.length_c   1.000
_cell.angle_alpha   90.00
_cell.angle_beta   90.00
_cell.angle_gamma   90.00
#
_symmetry.space_group_name_H-M   'P 1'
#
loop_
_entity.id
_entity.type
_entity.pdbx_description
1 polymer ?
#
loop_
_entity_poly.entity_id
_entity_poly.type
_entity_poly.pdbx_seq_one_letter_code
_entity_poly.pdbx_strand_id
1 'polypeptide(L)' 'MNELKLSAALEDCLRRCLASDRPYYELSQALGGYKADRDWTPAEVVELQTRVIRALMGHWRGSDKN' A
#
# COMPACT_ATOMS: atom_id res chain seq x y z
N MET A 1 -6.67 -5.35 -15.78
CA MET A 1 -6.05 -4.73 -14.60
C MET A 1 -5.44 -3.41 -15.04
N ASN A 2 -5.87 -2.28 -14.48
CA ASN A 2 -5.40 -0.97 -14.90
C ASN A 2 -4.12 -0.60 -14.12
N GLU A 3 -2.95 -0.88 -14.70
CA GLU A 3 -1.64 -0.70 -14.05
C GLU A 3 -1.41 0.74 -13.55
N LEU A 4 -1.97 1.75 -14.25
CA LEU A 4 -1.91 3.15 -13.84
C LEU A 4 -2.67 3.41 -12.54
N LYS A 5 -3.87 2.84 -12.42
CA LYS A 5 -4.69 2.95 -11.20
C LYS A 5 -3.97 2.31 -10.00
N LEU A 6 -3.38 1.14 -10.21
CA LEU A 6 -2.72 0.39 -9.15
C LEU A 6 -1.41 1.07 -8.71
N SER A 7 -0.68 1.66 -9.65
CA SER A 7 0.52 2.45 -9.36
C SER A 7 0.19 3.71 -8.55
N ALA A 8 -0.85 4.45 -8.94
CA ALA A 8 -1.27 5.65 -8.21
C ALA A 8 -1.72 5.33 -6.76
N ALA A 9 -2.48 4.25 -6.57
CA ALA A 9 -2.89 3.81 -5.24
C ALA A 9 -1.70 3.31 -4.41
N LEU A 10 -0.73 2.64 -5.03
CA LEU A 10 0.49 2.19 -4.37
C LEU A 10 1.30 3.37 -3.83
N GLU A 11 1.50 4.40 -4.64
CA GLU A 11 2.21 5.61 -4.23
C GLU A 11 1.50 6.35 -3.09
N ASP A 12 0.17 6.52 -3.16
CA ASP A 12 -0.59 7.18 -2.10
C ASP A 12 -0.54 6.37 -0.79
N CYS A 13 -0.75 5.06 -0.86
CA CYS A 13 -0.62 4.16 0.29
C CYS A 13 0.77 4.25 0.92
N LEU A 14 1.83 4.15 0.11
CA LEU A 14 3.20 4.22 0.61
C LEU A 14 3.50 5.56 1.25
N ARG A 15 3.07 6.67 0.64
CA ARG A 15 3.26 8.01 1.19
C ARG A 15 2.60 8.15 2.56
N ARG A 16 1.36 7.67 2.73
CA ARG A 16 0.66 7.68 4.04
C ARG A 16 1.33 6.77 5.06
N CYS A 17 1.70 5.57 4.65
CA CYS A 17 2.33 4.59 5.53
C CYS A 17 3.70 5.09 6.03
N LEU A 18 4.53 5.64 5.14
CA LEU A 18 5.86 6.15 5.49
C LEU A 18 5.81 7.45 6.31
N ALA A 19 4.73 8.23 6.20
CA ALA A 19 4.52 9.42 7.01
C ALA A 19 3.94 9.11 8.41
N SER A 20 3.59 7.86 8.70
CA SER A 20 2.95 7.45 9.95
C SER A 20 3.89 6.61 10.82
N ASP A 21 3.82 6.81 12.14
CA ASP A 21 4.48 5.96 13.13
C ASP A 21 3.91 4.52 13.15
N ARG A 22 2.76 4.30 12.51
CA ARG A 22 2.09 2.99 12.44
C ARG A 22 1.76 2.62 10.98
N PRO A 23 2.78 2.33 10.15
CA PRO A 23 2.61 2.11 8.71
C PRO A 23 1.59 1.00 8.38
N TYR A 24 1.61 -0.11 9.12
CA TYR A 24 0.68 -1.22 8.89
C TYR A 24 -0.77 -0.92 9.31
N TYR A 25 -0.97 -0.01 10.28
CA TYR A 25 -2.30 0.45 10.66
C TYR A 25 -2.90 1.35 9.58
N GLU A 26 -2.11 2.30 9.06
CA GLU A 26 -2.52 3.14 7.93
C GLU A 26 -2.83 2.31 6.68
N LEU A 27 -2.02 1.30 6.40
CA LEU A 27 -2.28 0.37 5.31
C LEU A 27 -3.64 -0.33 5.47
N SER A 28 -3.96 -0.82 6.68
CA SER A 28 -5.24 -1.48 6.95
C SER A 28 -6.42 -0.56 6.71
N GLN A 29 -6.32 0.70 7.14
CA GLN A 29 -7.35 1.73 6.92
C GLN A 29 -7.55 2.04 5.43
N ALA A 30 -6.44 2.24 4.70
CA ALA A 30 -6.49 2.49 3.26
C ALA A 30 -7.12 1.31 2.49
N LEU A 31 -6.72 0.07 2.80
CA LEU A 31 -7.28 -1.14 2.20
C LEU A 31 -8.76 -1.32 2.55
N GLY A 32 -9.20 -0.91 3.74
CA GLY A 32 -10.62 -0.88 4.11
C GLY A 32 -11.44 0.01 3.16
N GLY A 33 -10.91 1.18 2.81
CA GLY A 33 -11.52 2.08 1.82
C GLY A 33 -11.61 1.44 0.43
N TYR A 34 -10.51 0.85 -0.06
CA TYR A 34 -10.50 0.18 -1.36
C TYR A 34 -11.40 -1.06 -1.43
N LYS A 35 -11.59 -1.79 -0.33
CA LYS A 35 -12.53 -2.93 -0.28
C LYS A 35 -14.00 -2.50 -0.34
N ALA A 36 -14.32 -1.32 0.17
CA ALA A 36 -15.68 -0.77 0.13
C ALA A 36 -16.01 -0.11 -1.22
N ASP A 37 -14.98 0.26 -1.98
CA ASP A 37 -15.10 0.87 -3.30
C ASP A 37 -15.42 -0.18 -4.38
N ARG A 38 -16.49 0.05 -5.14
CA ARG A 38 -16.95 -0.84 -6.22
C ARG A 38 -16.03 -0.83 -7.44
N ASP A 39 -15.17 0.18 -7.57
CA ASP A 39 -14.19 0.26 -8.65
C ASP A 39 -13.06 -0.76 -8.46
N TRP A 40 -12.89 -1.33 -7.27
CA TRP A 40 -11.81 -2.26 -6.94
C TRP A 40 -12.29 -3.69 -6.80
N THR A 41 -11.58 -4.60 -7.45
CA THR A 41 -11.79 -6.04 -7.26
C THR A 41 -10.98 -6.54 -6.06
N PRO A 42 -11.41 -7.65 -5.40
CA PRO A 42 -10.64 -8.26 -4.32
C PRO A 42 -9.20 -8.60 -4.70
N ALA A 43 -8.99 -9.02 -5.95
CA ALA A 43 -7.66 -9.34 -6.48
C ALA A 43 -6.77 -8.09 -6.57
N GLU A 44 -7.30 -6.95 -7.05
CA GLU A 44 -6.56 -5.69 -7.13
C GLU A 44 -6.19 -5.16 -5.75
N VAL A 45 -7.09 -5.31 -4.77
CA VAL A 45 -6.81 -4.91 -3.38
C VAL A 45 -5.69 -5.78 -2.78
N VAL A 46 -5.72 -7.10 -3.01
CA VAL A 46 -4.67 -8.01 -2.53
C VAL A 46 -3.33 -7.71 -3.20
N GLU A 47 -3.32 -7.42 -4.50
CA GLU A 47 -2.13 -7.02 -5.23
C GLU A 47 -1.56 -5.71 -4.67
N LEU A 48 -2.40 -4.69 -4.46
CA LEU A 48 -2.01 -3.43 -3.84
C LEU A 48 -1.41 -3.65 -2.45
N GLN A 49 -2.08 -4.41 -1.58
CA GLN A 49 -1.58 -4.77 -0.25
C GLN A 49 -0.20 -5.42 -0.33
N THR A 50 -0.03 -6.39 -1.23
CA THR A 50 1.22 -7.13 -1.39
C THR A 50 2.36 -6.22 -1.84
N ARG A 51 2.10 -5.32 -2.81
CA ARG A 51 3.07 -4.34 -3.29
C ARG A 51 3.47 -3.35 -2.19
N VAL A 52 2.51 -2.81 -1.43
CA VAL A 52 2.80 -1.88 -0.33
C VAL A 52 3.63 -2.55 0.76
N ILE A 53 3.26 -3.75 1.20
CA ILE A 53 4.01 -4.50 2.23
C ILE A 53 5.44 -4.79 1.77
N ARG A 54 5.62 -5.23 0.52
CA ARG A 54 6.96 -5.48 -0.04
C ARG A 54 7.80 -4.20 -0.06
N ALA A 55 7.23 -3.09 -0.48
CA ALA A 55 7.92 -1.80 -0.53
C ALA A 55 8.27 -1.28 0.87
N LEU A 56 7.36 -1.39 1.85
CA LEU A 56 7.63 -1.06 3.25
C LEU A 56 8.78 -1.91 3.80
N MET A 57 8.72 -3.24 3.66
CA MET A 57 9.81 -4.12 4.12
C MET A 57 11.15 -3.79 3.45
N GLY A 58 11.15 -3.47 2.15
CA GLY A 58 12.34 -3.04 1.42
C GLY A 58 12.92 -1.71 1.93
N HIS A 59 12.05 -0.75 2.25
CA HIS A 59 12.44 0.56 2.80
C HIS A 59 13.11 0.43 4.18
N TRP A 60 12.52 -0.35 5.08
CA TRP A 60 13.08 -0.60 6.42
C TRP A 60 14.39 -1.40 6.35
N ARG A 61 14.47 -2.39 5.44
CA ARG A 61 15.69 -3.20 5.26
C ARG A 61 16.83 -2.44 4.57
N GLY A 62 16.53 -1.35 3.86
CA GLY A 62 17.51 -0.42 3.29
C GLY A 62 18.04 0.62 4.28
N SER A 63 17.23 1.00 5.28
CA SER A 63 17.61 1.98 6.31
C SER A 63 18.54 1.40 7.38
N ASP A 64 18.63 0.08 7.50
CA ASP A 64 19.52 -0.64 8.44
C ASP A 64 21.01 -0.64 8.02
N LYS A 65 21.35 -0.06 6.86
CA LYS A 65 22.70 -0.04 6.28
C LYS A 65 23.47 1.29 6.43
N ASN A 66 23.10 2.15 7.39
CA ASN A 66 23.80 3.40 7.62
C ASN A 66 24.22 3.60 9.08
#